data_AF-A0A2V7J8B2-F1
#
_entry.id   AF-A0A2V7J8B2-F1
#
_cell.length_a   1.000
_cell.length_b   1.000
_cell.length_c   1.000
_cell.angle_alpha   90.00
_cell.angle_beta   90.00
_cell.angle_gamma   90.00
#
_symmetry.space_group_name_H-M   'P 1'
#
loop_
_entity.id
_entity.type
_entity.pdbx_description
1 polymer ?
#
loop_
_entity_poly.entity_id
_entity_poly.type
_entity_poly.pdbx_seq_one_letter_code
_entity_poly.pdbx_strand_id
1 'polypeptide(L)'
;MPKVTLSPLEARPNRIVLALYVGSAVLVTIQQAVFGRSNNLRIFRAATFNLIAGQDLYAAHPEQYGDLYKYSPTFALLFAPFAYLPFALSFLCWTLLNALLLWYAINRLLPGRPATVALLLLFLDVLLTLQYGQSNALVAALMILAFLAFERDRQ
;
A
#
# COMPACT_ATOMS: atom_id res chain seq x y z
N MET A 1 24.97 1.42 -33.45
CA MET A 1 25.20 1.24 -32.00
C MET A 1 24.93 -0.22 -31.65
N PRO A 2 25.82 -0.92 -30.94
CA PRO A 2 25.54 -2.30 -30.54
C PRO A 2 24.39 -2.30 -29.52
N LYS A 3 23.38 -3.14 -29.75
CA LYS A 3 22.37 -3.45 -28.74
C LYS A 3 23.10 -4.12 -27.58
N VAL A 4 23.21 -3.44 -26.45
CA VAL A 4 23.61 -4.06 -25.19
C VAL A 4 22.44 -4.96 -24.80
N THR A 5 22.47 -6.22 -25.23
CA THR A 5 21.63 -7.28 -24.70
C THR A 5 22.09 -7.51 -23.27
N LEU A 6 21.51 -6.76 -22.33
CA LEU A 6 21.55 -7.13 -20.93
C LEU A 6 20.94 -8.53 -20.84
N SER A 7 21.74 -9.52 -20.48
CA SER A 7 21.19 -10.83 -20.16
C SER A 7 20.13 -10.63 -19.07
N PRO A 8 19.00 -11.34 -19.11
CA PRO A 8 18.09 -11.35 -17.98
C PRO A 8 18.88 -12.00 -16.85
N LEU A 9 19.47 -11.18 -15.99
CA LEU A 9 19.82 -11.59 -14.64
C LEU A 9 18.47 -11.99 -14.03
N GLU A 10 18.13 -13.27 -14.12
CA GLU A 10 17.06 -13.93 -13.39
C GLU A 10 17.41 -13.92 -11.89
N ALA A 11 17.63 -12.72 -11.34
CA ALA A 11 17.82 -12.52 -9.93
C ALA A 11 16.44 -12.65 -9.30
N ARG A 12 16.15 -13.87 -8.86
CA ARG A 12 14.88 -14.22 -8.22
C ARG A 12 14.63 -13.26 -7.05
N PRO A 13 13.39 -12.74 -6.89
CA PRO A 13 13.05 -11.88 -5.77
C PRO A 13 13.42 -12.51 -4.43
N ASN A 14 13.97 -11.73 -3.51
CA ASN A 14 14.42 -12.24 -2.22
C ASN A 14 13.21 -12.62 -1.34
N ARG A 15 13.03 -13.93 -1.13
CA ARG A 15 11.92 -14.50 -0.35
C ARG A 15 11.96 -14.11 1.12
N ILE A 16 13.14 -13.86 1.69
CA ILE A 16 13.28 -13.42 3.08
C ILE A 16 12.73 -12.01 3.24
N VAL A 17 13.04 -11.11 2.31
CA VAL A 17 12.50 -9.74 2.32
C VAL A 17 10.98 -9.76 2.12
N LEU A 18 10.47 -10.62 1.24
CA LEU A 18 9.01 -10.80 1.10
C LEU A 18 8.38 -11.26 2.41
N ALA A 19 8.94 -12.30 3.05
CA ALA A 19 8.45 -12.82 4.32
C ALA A 19 8.51 -11.76 5.43
N LEU A 20 9.53 -10.90 5.43
CA LEU A 20 9.63 -9.77 6.34
C LEU A 20 8.46 -8.80 6.16
N TYR A 21 8.18 -8.37 4.92
CA TYR A 21 7.07 -7.45 4.63
C TYR A 21 5.70 -8.05 4.96
N VAL A 22 5.45 -9.31 4.57
CA VAL A 22 4.20 -10.02 4.89
C VAL A 22 4.06 -10.25 6.39
N GLY A 23 5.13 -10.68 7.05
CA GLY A 23 5.18 -10.86 8.50
C GLY A 23 4.87 -9.56 9.23
N SER A 24 5.47 -8.45 8.80
CA SER A 24 5.16 -7.11 9.34
C SER A 24 3.70 -6.75 9.18
N ALA A 25 3.10 -6.95 7.99
CA ALA A 25 1.67 -6.68 7.76
C ALA A 25 0.76 -7.47 8.73
N VAL A 26 1.06 -8.76 8.94
CA VAL A 26 0.34 -9.61 9.90
C VAL A 26 0.53 -9.10 11.35
N LEU A 27 1.77 -8.81 11.76
CA LEU A 27 2.08 -8.34 13.10
C LEU A 27 1.40 -7.00 13.42
N VAL A 28 1.46 -6.02 12.51
CA VAL A 28 0.77 -4.73 12.73
C VAL A 28 -0.74 -4.89 12.71
N THR A 29 -1.28 -5.85 11.94
CA THR A 29 -2.71 -6.16 11.97
C THR A 29 -3.11 -6.68 13.35
N ILE A 30 -2.36 -7.64 13.90
CA ILE A 30 -2.62 -8.17 15.25
C ILE A 30 -2.54 -7.03 16.27
N GLN A 31 -1.50 -6.20 16.19
CA GLN A 31 -1.35 -5.03 17.05
C GLN A 31 -2.57 -4.10 16.99
N GLN A 32 -3.05 -3.75 15.80
CA GLN A 32 -4.19 -2.83 15.62
C GLN A 32 -5.52 -3.49 15.99
N ALA A 33 -5.65 -4.79 15.81
CA ALA A 33 -6.82 -5.54 16.28
C ALA A 33 -6.93 -5.55 17.82
N VAL A 34 -5.80 -5.58 18.52
CA VAL A 34 -5.74 -5.66 19.99
C VAL A 34 -5.74 -4.27 20.65
N PHE A 35 -4.88 -3.36 20.21
CA PHE A 35 -4.51 -2.17 20.98
C PHE A 35 -5.00 -0.85 20.41
N GLY A 36 -5.32 -0.78 19.12
CA GLY A 36 -5.57 0.52 18.49
C GLY A 36 -6.31 0.37 17.18
N ARG A 37 -7.53 0.91 17.12
CA ARG A 37 -8.28 1.00 15.86
C ARG A 37 -7.69 2.15 15.04
N SER A 38 -6.81 1.83 14.08
CA SER A 38 -6.21 2.78 13.13
C SER A 38 -7.18 3.88 12.68
N ASN A 39 -6.78 5.13 12.89
CA ASN A 39 -7.57 6.29 12.46
C ASN A 39 -7.68 6.38 10.94
N ASN A 40 -6.60 6.10 10.20
CA ASN A 40 -6.63 6.13 8.72
C ASN A 40 -7.60 5.08 8.16
N LEU A 41 -7.57 3.85 8.68
CA LEU A 41 -8.51 2.84 8.22
C LEU A 41 -9.96 3.26 8.51
N ARG A 42 -10.23 3.85 9.68
CA ARG A 42 -11.57 4.39 10.00
C ARG A 42 -11.99 5.47 9.01
N ILE A 43 -11.09 6.43 8.72
CA ILE A 43 -11.32 7.48 7.72
C ILE A 43 -11.69 6.89 6.36
N PHE A 44 -10.93 5.89 5.87
CA PHE A 44 -11.18 5.30 4.55
C PHE A 44 -12.51 4.54 4.49
N ARG A 45 -12.82 3.78 5.54
CA ARG A 45 -14.10 3.05 5.67
C ARG A 45 -15.28 4.02 5.73
N ALA A 46 -15.17 5.03 6.58
CA ALA A 46 -16.19 6.04 6.77
C ALA A 46 -16.43 6.86 5.50
N ALA A 47 -15.37 7.31 4.82
CA ALA A 47 -15.48 8.00 3.54
C ALA A 47 -16.17 7.15 2.46
N THR A 48 -15.97 5.82 2.47
CA THR A 48 -16.73 4.92 1.59
C THR A 48 -18.23 5.01 1.87
N PHE A 49 -18.63 4.88 3.14
CA PHE A 49 -20.05 4.91 3.51
C PHE A 49 -20.68 6.28 3.31
N ASN A 50 -19.96 7.36 3.61
CA ASN A 50 -20.40 8.73 3.39
C ASN A 50 -20.59 9.00 1.89
N LEU A 51 -19.69 8.49 1.03
CA LEU A 51 -19.82 8.59 -0.42
C LEU A 51 -21.11 7.92 -0.91
N ILE A 52 -21.38 6.69 -0.46
CA ILE A 52 -22.56 5.92 -0.84
C ILE A 52 -23.84 6.60 -0.33
N ALA A 53 -23.79 7.19 0.87
CA ALA A 53 -24.91 7.91 1.47
C ALA A 53 -25.12 9.33 0.91
N GLY A 54 -24.27 9.79 -0.03
CA GLY A 54 -24.33 11.16 -0.56
C GLY A 54 -23.98 12.25 0.47
N GLN A 55 -23.23 11.89 1.50
CA GLN A 55 -22.77 12.82 2.54
C GLN A 55 -21.47 13.52 2.12
N ASP A 56 -21.25 14.72 2.66
CA ASP A 56 -20.02 15.47 2.41
C ASP A 56 -18.80 14.73 2.98
N LEU A 57 -17.90 14.30 2.10
CA LEU A 57 -16.68 13.60 2.47
C LEU A 57 -15.69 14.50 3.21
N TYR A 58 -15.69 15.79 2.92
CA TYR A 58 -14.65 16.73 3.34
C TYR A 58 -15.04 17.51 4.61
N ALA A 59 -16.28 17.36 5.07
CA ALA A 59 -16.71 17.82 6.38
C ALA A 59 -16.02 17.05 7.52
N ALA A 60 -16.06 17.63 8.73
CA ALA A 60 -15.63 16.95 9.93
C ALA A 60 -16.68 15.93 10.39
N HIS A 61 -16.25 14.69 10.66
CA HIS A 61 -17.09 13.59 11.17
C HIS A 61 -16.50 13.02 12.47
N PRO A 62 -16.50 13.80 13.58
CA PRO A 62 -15.81 13.44 14.84
C PRO A 62 -16.34 12.15 15.48
N GLU A 63 -17.57 11.75 15.18
CA GLU A 63 -18.17 10.49 15.61
C GLU A 63 -17.60 9.28 14.86
N GLN A 64 -17.05 9.48 13.66
CA GLN A 64 -16.55 8.42 12.79
C GLN A 64 -15.02 8.27 12.91
N TYR A 65 -14.29 9.38 13.05
CA TYR A 65 -12.82 9.42 13.07
C TYR A 65 -12.27 10.77 13.60
N GLY A 66 -10.97 10.83 13.88
CA GLY A 66 -10.33 11.97 14.57
C GLY A 66 -9.60 13.02 13.71
N ASP A 67 -9.68 12.98 12.38
CA ASP A 67 -9.05 13.95 11.45
C ASP A 67 -9.98 14.17 10.24
N LEU A 68 -9.58 14.91 9.21
CA LEU A 68 -10.34 15.09 7.97
C LEU A 68 -9.96 14.06 6.91
N TYR A 69 -10.94 13.70 6.07
CA TYR A 69 -10.69 12.98 4.83
C TYR A 69 -10.09 13.94 3.79
N LYS A 70 -8.97 13.54 3.18
CA LYS A 70 -8.15 14.42 2.31
C LYS A 70 -7.94 13.85 0.90
N TYR A 71 -8.64 12.77 0.56
CA TYR A 71 -8.41 12.01 -0.67
C TYR A 71 -9.52 12.25 -1.69
N SER A 72 -9.34 11.81 -2.94
CA SER A 72 -10.37 11.96 -3.97
C SER A 72 -11.59 11.07 -3.68
N PRO A 73 -12.79 11.38 -4.22
CA PRO A 73 -13.94 10.48 -4.10
C PRO A 73 -13.67 9.11 -4.76
N THR A 74 -12.83 9.07 -5.79
CA THR A 74 -12.38 7.82 -6.42
C THR A 74 -11.65 6.91 -5.44
N PHE A 75 -10.84 7.45 -4.52
CA PHE A 75 -10.20 6.64 -3.48
C PHE A 75 -11.24 5.98 -2.57
N ALA A 76 -12.24 6.74 -2.09
CA ALA A 76 -13.32 6.20 -1.27
C ALA A 76 -14.11 5.10 -2.01
N LEU A 77 -14.41 5.30 -3.29
CA LEU A 77 -15.07 4.29 -4.12
C LEU A 77 -14.23 3.01 -4.24
N LEU A 78 -12.94 3.14 -4.57
CA LEU A 78 -12.03 2.00 -4.73
C LEU A 78 -11.73 1.29 -3.40
N PHE A 79 -11.89 1.98 -2.28
CA PHE A 79 -11.74 1.39 -0.95
C PHE A 79 -12.96 0.55 -0.54
N ALA A 80 -14.10 0.65 -1.26
CA ALA A 80 -15.35 0.00 -0.89
C ALA A 80 -15.23 -1.50 -0.57
N PRO A 81 -14.51 -2.35 -1.33
CA PRO A 81 -14.37 -3.76 -1.01
C PRO A 81 -13.77 -4.01 0.38
N PHE A 82 -12.87 -3.14 0.84
CA PHE A 82 -12.26 -3.23 2.17
C PHE A 82 -13.18 -2.68 3.26
N ALA A 83 -14.04 -1.72 2.94
CA ALA A 83 -14.93 -1.06 3.90
C ALA A 83 -15.98 -2.01 4.51
N TYR A 84 -16.46 -2.97 3.73
CA TYR A 84 -17.46 -3.95 4.18
C TYR A 84 -16.88 -5.11 5.00
N LEU A 85 -15.56 -5.32 4.98
CA LEU A 85 -14.92 -6.38 5.77
C LEU A 85 -14.91 -6.04 7.27
N PRO A 86 -14.87 -7.02 8.18
CA PRO A 86 -14.55 -6.78 9.59
C PRO A 86 -13.22 -6.03 9.74
N PHE A 87 -13.08 -5.21 10.78
CA PHE A 87 -11.96 -4.27 10.92
C PHE A 87 -10.58 -4.92 10.73
N ALA A 88 -10.31 -6.04 11.43
CA ALA A 88 -9.02 -6.72 11.34
C ALA A 88 -8.74 -7.28 9.93
N LEU A 89 -9.76 -7.84 9.27
CA LEU A 89 -9.61 -8.37 7.91
C LEU A 89 -9.42 -7.25 6.89
N SER A 90 -10.17 -6.15 7.04
CA SER A 90 -9.99 -4.93 6.26
C SER A 90 -8.56 -4.39 6.38
N PHE A 91 -8.05 -4.29 7.61
CA PHE A 91 -6.70 -3.81 7.88
C PHE A 91 -5.63 -4.75 7.32
N LEU A 92 -5.80 -6.07 7.46
CA LEU A 92 -4.88 -7.06 6.91
C LEU A 92 -4.81 -6.97 5.39
N CYS A 93 -5.97 -6.98 4.72
CA CYS A 93 -6.03 -6.90 3.26
C CYS A 93 -5.43 -5.58 2.76
N TRP A 94 -5.70 -4.47 3.46
CA TRP A 94 -5.17 -3.16 3.13
C TRP A 94 -3.65 -3.07 3.28
N THR A 95 -3.10 -3.55 4.40
CA THR A 95 -1.65 -3.54 4.65
C THR A 95 -0.90 -4.51 3.74
N LEU A 96 -1.47 -5.68 3.46
CA LEU A 96 -0.91 -6.62 2.47
C LEU A 96 -0.89 -6.02 1.06
N LEU A 97 -1.96 -5.33 0.63
CA LEU A 97 -1.97 -4.65 -0.67
C LEU A 97 -0.83 -3.63 -0.77
N ASN A 98 -0.67 -2.77 0.24
CA ASN A 98 0.39 -1.79 0.31
C ASN A 98 1.79 -2.44 0.26
N ALA A 99 2.03 -3.45 1.11
CA ALA A 99 3.32 -4.11 1.22
C ALA A 99 3.69 -4.90 -0.05
N LEU A 100 2.75 -5.70 -0.56
CA LEU A 100 2.98 -6.58 -1.71
C LEU A 100 3.12 -5.81 -3.01
N LEU A 101 2.32 -4.76 -3.22
CA LEU A 101 2.42 -3.98 -4.45
C LEU A 101 3.73 -3.19 -4.49
N LEU A 102 4.18 -2.62 -3.36
CA LEU A 102 5.48 -1.96 -3.30
C LEU A 102 6.63 -2.93 -3.50
N TRP A 103 6.59 -4.09 -2.84
CA TRP A 103 7.57 -5.15 -3.07
C TRP A 103 7.63 -5.54 -4.54
N TYR A 104 6.48 -5.74 -5.18
CA TYR A 104 6.38 -6.06 -6.60
C TYR A 104 6.95 -4.94 -7.47
N ALA A 105 6.55 -3.68 -7.24
CA ALA A 105 6.99 -2.54 -8.02
C ALA A 105 8.52 -2.35 -7.98
N ILE A 106 9.14 -2.47 -6.80
CA ILE A 106 10.60 -2.35 -6.66
C ILE A 106 11.34 -3.48 -7.37
N ASN A 107 10.85 -4.73 -7.27
CA ASN A 107 11.45 -5.86 -8.00
C ASN A 107 11.24 -5.77 -9.52
N ARG A 108 10.29 -4.96 -10.00
CA ARG A 108 10.11 -4.67 -11.42
C ARG A 108 10.97 -3.49 -11.90
N LEU A 109 11.29 -2.56 -11.02
CA LEU A 109 12.12 -1.40 -11.31
C LEU A 109 13.62 -1.73 -11.26
N LEU A 110 14.04 -2.53 -10.28
CA LEU A 110 15.44 -2.80 -9.99
C LEU A 110 15.73 -4.31 -10.09
N PRO A 111 16.92 -4.71 -10.59
CA PRO A 111 17.31 -6.11 -10.60
C PRO A 111 17.79 -6.57 -9.22
N GLY A 112 17.47 -7.80 -8.83
CA GLY A 112 18.19 -8.59 -7.82
C GLY A 112 18.65 -7.87 -6.54
N ARG A 113 19.98 -7.71 -6.40
CA ARG A 113 20.61 -7.11 -5.22
C ARG A 113 20.22 -5.64 -5.03
N PRO A 114 20.28 -4.75 -6.05
CA PRO A 114 19.72 -3.41 -5.96
C PRO A 114 18.28 -3.35 -5.41
N ALA A 115 17.37 -4.21 -5.90
CA ALA A 115 16.00 -4.27 -5.39
C ALA A 115 15.95 -4.68 -3.91
N THR A 116 16.74 -5.68 -3.53
CA THR A 116 16.85 -6.15 -2.14
C THR A 116 17.33 -5.03 -1.22
N VAL A 117 18.38 -4.30 -1.61
CA VAL A 117 18.92 -3.18 -0.83
C VAL A 117 17.90 -2.06 -0.72
N ALA A 118 17.23 -1.69 -1.81
CA ALA A 118 16.19 -0.66 -1.79
C ALA A 118 15.05 -1.02 -0.83
N LEU A 119 14.55 -2.26 -0.87
CA LEU A 119 13.51 -2.73 0.05
C LEU A 119 13.97 -2.73 1.51
N LEU A 120 15.21 -3.13 1.79
CA LEU A 120 15.74 -3.09 3.16
C LEU A 120 15.90 -1.66 3.68
N LEU A 121 16.31 -0.71 2.84
CA LEU A 121 16.40 0.71 3.20
C LEU A 121 15.01 1.33 3.44
N LEU A 122 14.01 0.95 2.65
CA LEU A 122 12.63 1.42 2.79
C LEU A 122 11.89 0.76 3.95
N PHE A 123 12.42 -0.34 4.51
CA PHE A 123 11.66 -1.21 5.40
C PHE A 123 11.06 -0.48 6.61
N LEU A 124 11.83 0.38 7.29
CA LEU A 124 11.34 1.09 8.49
C LEU A 124 10.20 2.07 8.16
N ASP A 125 10.31 2.80 7.05
CA ASP A 125 9.27 3.72 6.60
C ASP A 125 7.99 2.96 6.18
N VAL A 126 8.15 1.83 5.50
CA VAL A 126 7.04 0.96 5.15
C VAL A 126 6.39 0.39 6.41
N LEU A 127 7.17 -0.09 7.38
CA LEU A 127 6.64 -0.62 8.64
C LEU A 127 5.77 0.41 9.36
N LEU A 128 6.24 1.66 9.47
CA LEU A 128 5.47 2.76 10.05
C LEU A 128 4.20 3.05 9.24
N THR A 129 4.32 3.13 7.91
CA THR A 129 3.17 3.30 6.99
C THR A 129 2.11 2.22 7.22
N LEU A 130 2.51 0.95 7.33
CA LEU A 130 1.61 -0.17 7.60
C LEU A 130 1.00 -0.06 9.00
N GLN A 131 1.78 0.29 10.02
CA GLN A 131 1.30 0.43 11.40
C GLN A 131 0.21 1.51 11.52
N TYR A 132 0.34 2.62 10.80
CA TYR A 132 -0.68 3.67 10.77
C TYR A 132 -1.81 3.39 9.76
N GLY A 133 -1.74 2.33 8.95
CA GLY A 133 -2.72 2.01 7.91
C GLY A 133 -2.76 3.03 6.76
N GLN A 134 -1.64 3.70 6.48
CA GLN A 134 -1.53 4.72 5.43
C GLN A 134 -1.50 4.11 4.01
N SER A 135 -1.73 4.95 3.00
CA SER A 135 -1.74 4.57 1.58
C SER A 135 -0.42 4.84 0.85
N ASN A 136 0.61 5.37 1.53
CA ASN A 136 1.81 5.91 0.88
C ASN A 136 2.57 4.84 0.07
N ALA A 137 2.71 3.64 0.62
CA ALA A 137 3.37 2.53 -0.06
C ALA A 137 2.62 2.10 -1.33
N LEU A 138 1.29 2.07 -1.29
CA LEU A 138 0.45 1.83 -2.46
C LEU A 138 0.64 2.92 -3.53
N VAL A 139 0.60 4.20 -3.14
CA VAL A 139 0.79 5.32 -4.08
C VAL A 139 2.17 5.28 -4.72
N ALA A 140 3.23 5.06 -3.94
CA ALA A 140 4.59 4.92 -4.46
C ALA A 140 4.71 3.74 -5.44
N ALA A 141 4.11 2.60 -5.11
CA ALA A 141 4.08 1.43 -5.99
C ALA A 141 3.37 1.73 -7.31
N LEU A 142 2.21 2.40 -7.27
CA LEU A 142 1.45 2.78 -8.46
C LEU A 142 2.23 3.77 -9.33
N MET A 143 2.92 4.74 -8.74
CA MET A 143 3.78 5.67 -9.48
C MET A 143 4.90 4.94 -10.23
N ILE A 144 5.59 4.00 -9.56
CA ILE A 144 6.63 3.18 -10.18
C ILE A 144 6.05 2.33 -11.32
N LEU A 145 4.92 1.68 -11.09
CA LEU A 145 4.29 0.81 -12.10
C LEU A 145 3.78 1.62 -13.30
N ALA A 146 3.24 2.81 -13.09
CA ALA A 146 2.84 3.73 -14.16
C ALA A 146 4.05 4.17 -14.98
N PHE A 147 5.16 4.53 -14.33
CA PHE A 147 6.42 4.85 -15.02
C PHE A 147 6.93 3.68 -15.86
N LEU A 148 6.96 2.46 -15.29
CA LEU A 148 7.37 1.27 -16.01
C LEU A 148 6.45 0.91 -17.17
N ALA A 149 5.14 1.15 -17.06
CA ALA A 149 4.20 0.97 -18.15
C ALA A 149 4.46 1.98 -19.28
N PHE A 150 4.68 3.24 -18.93
CA PHE A 150 4.96 4.31 -19.89
C PHE A 150 6.27 4.07 -20.67
N GLU A 151 7.33 3.62 -20.00
CA GLU A 151 8.62 3.35 -20.65
C GLU A 151 8.58 2.12 -21.57
N ARG A 152 7.68 1.16 -21.32
CA ARG A 152 7.52 -0.02 -22.19
C ARG A 152 6.98 0.33 -23.57
N ASP A 153 6.11 1.33 -23.64
CA ASP A 153 5.50 1.76 -24.91
C ASP A 153 6.43 2.68 -25.73
N ARG A 154 7.61 3.04 -25.19
CA ARG A 154 8.61 3.90 -25.84
C ARG A 154 9.85 3.15 -26.37
N GLN A 155 9.95 1.83 -26.14
CA GLN A 155 11.04 0.96 -26.62
C GLN A 155 10.60 0.09 -27.79
#